data_AF-A0A9X5CUS1-F1
#
_entry.id   AF-A0A9X5CUS1-F1
#
_cell.length_a   1.000
_cell.length_b   1.000
_cell.length_c   1.000
_cell.angle_alpha   90.00
_cell.angle_beta   90.00
_cell.angle_gamma   90.00
#
_symmetry.space_group_name_H-M   'P 1'
#
loop_
_entity.id
_entity.type
_entity.pdbx_description
1 polymer ?
#
loop_
_entity_poly.entity_id
_entity_poly.type
_entity_poly.pdbx_seq_one_letter_code
_entity_poly.pdbx_strand_id
1 'polypeptide(L)' 'RVRADADRAAHALTAEVRPVFVLAGARRVTVVAAPRGVRVLTDADVPGLGRGGGVLKPADVEALYAAARDRGTWVGV' A
#
# COMPACT_ATOMS: atom_id res chain seq x y z
N ARG A 1 5.37 -2.72 12.42
CA ARG A 1 3.96 -3.06 12.11
C ARG A 1 3.68 -2.94 10.61
N VAL A 2 3.71 -1.73 10.02
CA VAL A 2 3.40 -1.51 8.59
C VAL A 2 4.09 -2.47 7.60
N ARG A 3 5.39 -2.76 7.77
CA ARG A 3 6.08 -3.77 6.93
C ARG A 3 5.47 -5.15 7.04
N ALA A 4 5.33 -5.66 8.26
CA ALA A 4 4.73 -6.96 8.51
C ALA A 4 3.26 -7.02 8.03
N ASP A 5 2.53 -5.91 8.09
CA ASP A 5 1.16 -5.83 7.56
C ASP A 5 1.15 -5.90 6.03
N ALA A 6 2.12 -5.27 5.36
CA ALA A 6 2.31 -5.40 3.92
C ALA A 6 2.73 -6.81 3.51
N ASP A 7 3.61 -7.48 4.27
CA ASP A 7 4.00 -8.87 4.01
C ASP A 7 2.80 -9.82 4.11
N ARG A 8 1.97 -9.62 5.14
CA ARG A 8 0.72 -10.37 5.35
C ARG A 8 -0.30 -10.10 4.25
N ALA A 9 -0.45 -8.84 3.83
CA ALA A 9 -1.30 -8.49 2.69
C ALA A 9 -0.79 -9.07 1.36
N ALA A 10 0.52 -9.05 1.12
CA ALA A 10 1.11 -9.64 -0.07
C ALA A 10 0.86 -11.16 -0.12
N HIS A 11 0.96 -11.83 1.02
CA HIS A 11 0.62 -13.24 1.14
C HIS A 11 -0.86 -13.51 0.88
N ALA A 12 -1.76 -12.79 1.53
CA ALA A 12 -3.22 -12.98 1.40
C ALA A 12 -3.73 -12.70 -0.01
N LEU A 13 -3.21 -11.66 -0.66
CA LEU A 13 -3.65 -11.21 -1.98
C LEU A 13 -2.88 -11.88 -3.12
N THR A 14 -1.82 -12.63 -2.82
CA THR A 14 -0.89 -13.17 -3.83
C THR A 14 -0.37 -12.10 -4.81
N ALA A 15 -0.17 -10.89 -4.30
CA ALA A 15 0.16 -9.70 -5.08
C ALA A 15 1.26 -8.89 -4.39
N GLU A 16 2.04 -8.13 -5.16
CA GLU A 16 3.05 -7.24 -4.58
C GLU A 16 2.37 -6.12 -3.79
N VAL A 17 2.71 -5.99 -2.49
CA VAL A 17 2.23 -4.91 -1.62
C VAL A 17 3.41 -4.14 -1.07
N ARG A 18 3.47 -2.83 -1.38
CA ARG A 18 4.52 -1.93 -0.89
C ARG A 18 4.01 -1.12 0.30
N PRO A 19 4.65 -1.19 1.48
CA PRO A 19 4.24 -0.43 2.65
C PRO A 19 4.52 1.07 2.47
N VAL A 20 3.49 1.89 2.73
CA VAL A 20 3.57 3.34 2.78
C VAL A 20 3.09 3.84 4.15
N PHE A 21 3.71 4.90 4.65
CA PHE A 21 3.27 5.59 5.86
C PHE A 21 2.90 7.04 5.50
N VAL A 22 1.61 7.35 5.57
CA VAL A 22 1.05 8.64 5.15
C VAL A 22 0.82 9.52 6.38
N LEU A 23 1.38 10.73 6.35
CA LEU A 23 1.20 11.77 7.35
C LEU A 23 0.17 12.79 6.84
N ALA A 24 -1.06 12.71 7.35
CA ALA A 24 -2.14 13.63 6.98
C ALA A 24 -2.14 14.89 7.86
N GLY A 25 -2.25 16.08 7.24
CA GLY A 25 -2.30 17.36 7.96
C GLY A 25 -0.97 17.79 8.60
N ALA A 26 0.13 17.11 8.27
CA ALA A 26 1.45 17.49 8.76
C ALA A 26 1.90 18.79 8.08
N ARG A 27 2.15 19.84 8.87
CA ARG A 27 2.66 21.13 8.35
C ARG A 27 4.06 21.01 7.77
N ARG A 28 4.90 20.14 8.35
CA ARG A 28 6.26 19.84 7.89
C ARG A 28 6.65 18.45 8.34
N VAL A 29 7.27 17.69 7.44
CA VAL A 29 7.83 16.37 7.72
C VAL A 29 9.34 16.44 7.48
N THR A 30 10.11 16.09 8.50
CA THR A 30 11.56 15.93 8.40
C THR A 30 11.89 14.46 8.61
N VAL A 31 12.36 13.78 7.56
CA VAL A 31 12.80 12.38 7.65
C VAL A 31 14.32 12.39 7.86
N VAL A 32 14.75 12.16 9.10
CA VAL A 32 16.18 12.18 9.47
C VAL A 32 16.94 10.97 8.90
N ALA A 33 16.25 9.82 8.81
CA ALA A 33 16.73 8.64 8.09
C ALA A 33 15.52 7.92 7.49
N ALA A 34 15.63 7.50 6.22
CA ALA A 34 14.54 6.78 5.56
C ALA A 34 14.30 5.44 6.29
N PRO A 35 13.07 5.17 6.76
CA PRO A 35 12.76 3.87 7.35
C PRO A 35 12.99 2.76 6.33
N ARG A 36 13.72 1.70 6.73
CA ARG A 36 14.00 0.59 5.81
C ARG A 36 12.71 0.00 5.27
N GLY A 37 12.63 -0.10 3.95
CA GLY A 37 11.53 -0.74 3.24
C GLY A 37 10.16 -0.12 3.49
N VAL A 38 10.06 1.16 3.87
CA VAL A 38 8.78 1.88 3.99
C VAL A 38 8.92 3.25 3.35
N ARG A 39 7.98 3.59 2.47
CA ARG A 39 7.93 4.94 1.88
C ARG A 39 7.12 5.87 2.78
N VAL A 40 7.71 6.99 3.19
CA VAL A 40 6.99 8.04 3.93
C VAL A 40 6.38 9.02 2.91
N LEU A 41 5.10 9.34 3.09
CA LEU A 41 4.32 10.22 2.22
C LEU A 41 3.59 11.27 3.06
N THR A 42 3.36 12.43 2.47
CA THR A 42 2.34 13.39 2.92
C THR A 42 1.02 13.15 2.16
N ASP A 43 -0.05 13.77 2.60
CA ASP A 43 -1.33 13.83 1.88
C ASP A 43 -1.17 14.38 0.46
N ALA A 44 -0.31 15.39 0.28
CA ALA A 44 0.01 15.96 -1.03
C ALA A 44 0.71 14.96 -1.98
N ASP A 45 1.40 13.95 -1.44
CA ASP A 45 2.10 12.95 -2.24
C ASP A 45 1.19 11.81 -2.73
N VAL A 46 0.04 11.58 -2.06
CA VAL A 46 -0.87 10.45 -2.34
C VAL A 46 -1.38 10.45 -3.79
N PRO A 47 -1.85 11.57 -4.38
CA PRO A 47 -2.26 11.60 -5.79
C PRO A 47 -1.12 11.22 -6.75
N GLY A 48 0.14 11.39 -6.34
CA GLY A 48 1.32 11.00 -7.12
C GLY A 48 1.45 9.49 -7.33
N LEU A 49 0.81 8.65 -6.50
CA LEU A 49 0.84 7.19 -6.64
C LEU A 49 0.16 6.72 -7.92
N GLY A 50 -0.85 7.43 -8.41
CA GLY A 50 -1.56 7.09 -9.65
C GLY A 50 -0.75 7.35 -10.93
N ARG A 51 0.38 8.06 -10.85
CA ARG A 51 1.20 8.41 -12.03
C ARG A 51 2.07 7.28 -12.55
N GLY A 52 2.15 6.15 -11.83
CA GLY A 52 2.99 5.00 -12.19
C GLY A 52 2.56 4.22 -13.43
N GLY A 53 1.42 4.57 -14.05
CA GLY A 53 0.84 3.82 -15.16
C GLY A 53 0.16 2.52 -14.71
N GLY A 54 -0.68 1.94 -15.58
CA GLY A 54 -1.37 0.69 -15.31
C GLY A 54 -0.44 -0.51 -15.50
N VAL A 55 -0.08 -1.18 -14.41
CA VAL A 55 0.76 -2.39 -14.43
C VAL A 55 -0.08 -3.67 -14.58
N LEU A 56 -1.33 -3.63 -14.13
CA LEU A 56 -2.29 -4.74 -14.21
C LEU A 56 -3.35 -4.45 -15.29
N LYS A 57 -3.88 -5.52 -15.89
CA LYS A 57 -5.04 -5.38 -16.78
C LYS A 57 -6.27 -4.95 -15.96
N PRO A 58 -7.24 -4.25 -16.55
CA PRO A 58 -8.45 -3.84 -15.83
C PRO A 58 -9.15 -4.99 -15.08
N ALA A 59 -9.29 -6.16 -15.71
CA ALA A 59 -9.88 -7.32 -15.06
C ALA A 59 -9.09 -7.81 -13.84
N ASP A 60 -7.76 -7.74 -13.90
CA ASP A 60 -6.88 -8.13 -12.79
C ASP A 60 -6.96 -7.12 -11.63
N VAL A 61 -7.14 -5.84 -11.95
CA VAL A 61 -7.40 -4.80 -10.94
C VAL A 61 -8.71 -5.06 -10.20
N GLU A 62 -9.79 -5.33 -10.93
CA GLU A 62 -11.09 -5.62 -10.33
C GLU A 62 -11.05 -6.91 -9.49
N ALA A 63 -10.37 -7.95 -9.97
CA ALA A 63 -10.19 -9.19 -9.23
C ALA A 63 -9.39 -8.98 -7.93
N LEU A 64 -8.29 -8.23 -8.00
CA LEU A 64 -7.50 -7.88 -6.81
C LEU A 64 -8.31 -7.05 -5.82
N TYR A 65 -9.14 -6.12 -6.31
CA TYR A 65 -10.00 -5.29 -5.47
C TYR A 65 -11.10 -6.10 -4.79
N ALA A 66 -11.71 -7.05 -5.52
CA ALA A 66 -12.69 -7.97 -4.96
C ALA A 66 -12.07 -8.84 -3.85
N ALA A 67 -10.90 -9.43 -4.08
CA ALA A 67 -10.17 -10.19 -3.06
C ALA A 67 -9.83 -9.34 -1.83
N ALA A 68 -9.33 -8.11 -2.03
CA ALA A 68 -9.01 -7.22 -0.91
C ALA A 68 -10.23 -6.84 -0.06
N ARG A 69 -11.43 -6.85 -0.63
CA ARG A 69 -12.69 -6.56 0.09
C ARG A 69 -13.36 -7.77 0.70
N ASP A 70 -13.07 -8.96 0.22
CA ASP A 70 -13.59 -10.17 0.82
C ASP A 70 -12.96 -10.38 2.20
N ARG A 71 -13.80 -10.44 3.24
CA ARG A 71 -13.32 -10.73 4.60
C ARG A 71 -12.73 -12.14 4.69
N GLY A 72 -13.20 -13.07 3.86
CA GLY A 72 -12.69 -14.43 3.76
C GLY A 72 -11.20 -14.49 3.40
N THR A 73 -10.74 -13.57 2.54
CA THR A 73 -9.31 -13.43 2.18
C THR A 73 -8.40 -13.14 3.37
N TRP A 74 -8.94 -12.52 4.43
CA TRP A 74 -8.17 -12.10 5.60
C TRP A 74 -8.25 -13.08 6.78
N VAL A 75 -9.05 -14.15 6.67
CA VAL A 75 -9.17 -15.13 7.74
C VAL A 75 -7.86 -15.91 7.89
N GLY A 76 -7.23 -15.79 9.06
CA GLY A 76 -5.96 -16.49 9.37
C GLY A 76 -4.70 -15.72 8.96
N VAL A 77 -4.83 -14.47 8.53
CA VAL A 77 -3.74 -13.55 8.15
C VAL A 77 -3.54 -12.46 9.22
#